data_AF-A0A968ZPM5-F1
#
_entry.id   AF-A0A968ZPM5-F1
#
_cell.length_a   1.000
_cell.length_b   1.000
_cell.length_c   1.000
_cell.angle_alpha   90.00
_cell.angle_beta   90.00
_cell.angle_gamma   90.00
#
_symmetry.space_group_name_H-M   'P 1'
#
loop_
_entity.id
_entity.type
_entity.pdbx_description
1 polymer ?
#
loop_
_entity_poly.entity_id
_entity_poly.type
_entity_poly.pdbx_seq_one_letter_code
_entity_poly.pdbx_strand_id
1 'polypeptide(L)'
;MGSGKQSRQLFAGLVLLSLVVHSLVLKLPWPLPLSSDTLDPAADLWDVAPPPGIAIAPLPPQITTQVSPAAALSPQQPRAFPLLATGRPAQSAQPSMAPLGVQPSTQRAEPAQISQSHEPIPAHSQQQPVVEPTGTAASAPTPSPTAPTTPDDTTPDDTTPEAGKVVRLGDDFPHLQAAQSGCYGLEHCHRIDSGGRYRTAAKQLQNQMIDQGYQVKERDDVDEPGHLVFEVITPNEPEAIYYLNVFSDSAGSTVYVLTTDIVSLGELQQLRS
;
A
#
# COMPACT_ATOMS: atom_id res chain seq x y z
N MET A 1 29.68 -17.78 51.36
CA MET A 1 29.98 -17.10 50.07
C MET A 1 30.33 -18.14 49.03
N GLY A 2 29.74 -18.13 47.82
CA GLY A 2 30.02 -19.14 46.78
C GLY A 2 29.49 -18.85 45.37
N SER A 3 28.27 -18.31 45.24
CA SER A 3 27.57 -18.21 43.93
C SER A 3 28.25 -17.35 42.86
N GLY A 4 29.14 -16.42 43.23
CA GLY A 4 29.74 -15.46 42.28
C GLY A 4 30.67 -16.07 41.22
N LYS A 5 31.23 -17.26 41.45
CA LYS A 5 32.15 -17.90 40.48
C LYS A 5 31.41 -18.64 39.35
N GLN A 6 30.24 -19.21 39.64
CA GLN A 6 29.50 -20.05 38.70
C GLN A 6 28.84 -19.21 37.59
N SER A 7 28.26 -18.06 37.94
CA SER A 7 27.68 -17.12 36.96
C SER A 7 28.70 -16.62 35.93
N ARG A 8 29.93 -16.32 36.35
CA ARG A 8 31.00 -15.85 35.44
C ARG A 8 31.44 -16.90 34.41
N GLN A 9 31.43 -18.19 34.77
CA GLN A 9 31.77 -19.27 33.85
C GLN A 9 30.68 -19.48 32.79
N LEU A 10 29.39 -19.40 33.18
CA LEU A 10 28.27 -19.49 32.24
C LEU A 10 28.26 -18.34 31.23
N PHE A 11 28.50 -17.11 31.69
CA PHE A 11 28.55 -15.94 30.81
C PHE A 11 29.70 -16.02 29.78
N ALA A 12 30.90 -16.42 30.22
CA ALA A 12 32.03 -16.64 29.32
C ALA A 12 31.77 -17.73 28.27
N GLY A 13 31.09 -18.82 28.64
CA GLY A 13 30.67 -19.87 27.72
C GLY A 13 29.72 -19.38 26.63
N LEU A 14 28.72 -18.57 26.99
CA LEU A 14 27.75 -18.00 26.04
C LEU A 14 28.39 -17.04 25.03
N VAL A 15 29.34 -16.20 25.47
CA VAL A 15 30.08 -15.29 24.58
C VAL A 15 30.94 -16.06 23.58
N LEU A 16 31.62 -17.12 24.01
CA LEU A 16 32.41 -17.99 23.12
C LEU A 16 31.52 -18.76 22.13
N LEU A 17 30.36 -19.27 22.57
CA LEU A 17 29.39 -19.92 21.70
C LEU A 17 28.89 -18.94 20.61
N SER A 18 28.54 -17.71 20.99
CA SER A 18 28.10 -16.67 20.07
C SER A 18 29.17 -16.35 19.00
N LEU A 19 30.43 -16.22 19.40
CA LEU A 19 31.54 -15.98 18.47
C LEU A 19 31.74 -17.12 17.46
N VAL A 20 31.59 -18.38 17.89
CA VAL A 20 31.67 -19.55 16.98
C VAL A 20 30.51 -19.56 16.00
N VAL A 21 29.28 -19.26 16.45
CA VAL A 21 28.10 -19.19 15.56
C VAL A 21 28.25 -18.07 14.53
N HIS A 22 28.65 -16.87 14.93
CA HIS A 22 28.89 -15.76 13.98
C HIS A 22 30.01 -16.08 12.98
N SER A 23 31.09 -16.74 13.44
CA SER A 23 32.19 -17.19 12.57
C SER A 23 31.76 -18.27 11.58
N LEU A 24 30.77 -19.10 11.95
CA LEU A 24 30.19 -20.09 11.05
C LEU A 24 29.29 -19.42 10.01
N VAL A 25 28.40 -18.51 10.43
CA VAL A 25 27.49 -17.75 9.53
C VAL A 25 28.26 -16.96 8.48
N LEU A 26 29.35 -16.29 8.86
CA LEU A 26 30.23 -15.57 7.92
C LEU A 26 31.01 -16.48 6.94
N LYS A 27 31.02 -17.81 7.19
CA LYS A 27 31.63 -18.81 6.31
C LYS A 27 30.64 -19.60 5.47
N LEU A 28 29.33 -19.47 5.70
CA LEU A 28 28.37 -19.94 4.70
C LEU A 28 28.56 -19.08 3.43
N PRO A 29 28.64 -19.69 2.24
CA PRO A 29 28.64 -18.93 1.01
C PRO A 29 27.35 -18.11 0.98
N TRP A 30 27.50 -16.78 0.94
CA TRP A 30 26.35 -15.90 0.78
C TRP A 30 25.60 -16.36 -0.47
N PRO A 31 24.26 -16.53 -0.43
CA PRO A 31 23.52 -16.92 -1.60
C PRO A 31 23.75 -15.84 -2.66
N LEU A 32 24.59 -16.16 -3.64
CA LEU A 32 24.75 -15.33 -4.82
C LEU A 32 23.36 -15.15 -5.43
N PRO A 33 23.02 -13.94 -5.91
CA PRO A 33 21.78 -13.77 -6.65
C PRO A 33 21.79 -14.82 -7.76
N LEU A 34 20.80 -15.71 -7.74
CA LEU A 34 20.55 -16.63 -8.83
C LEU A 34 20.42 -15.76 -10.07
N SER A 35 21.42 -15.83 -10.95
CA SER A 35 21.35 -15.16 -12.24
C SER A 35 20.11 -15.73 -12.91
N SER A 36 19.08 -14.91 -13.06
CA SER A 36 17.92 -15.26 -13.87
C SER A 36 18.44 -15.49 -15.27
N ASP A 37 18.61 -16.77 -15.62
CA ASP A 37 19.07 -17.18 -16.93
C ASP A 37 18.21 -16.47 -17.97
N THR A 38 18.87 -15.87 -18.95
CA THR A 38 18.18 -15.08 -19.97
C THR A 38 17.36 -16.05 -20.81
N LEU A 39 16.07 -16.16 -20.47
CA LEU A 39 15.06 -16.82 -21.27
C LEU A 39 14.91 -16.03 -22.57
N ASP A 40 15.76 -16.41 -23.53
CA ASP A 40 15.71 -16.05 -24.93
C ASP A 40 14.29 -16.32 -25.47
N PRO A 41 13.50 -15.28 -25.80
CA PRO A 41 12.14 -15.45 -26.28
C PRO A 41 12.09 -15.63 -27.81
N ALA A 42 13.15 -16.15 -28.44
CA ALA A 42 13.27 -16.28 -29.89
C ALA A 42 13.31 -17.73 -30.42
N ALA A 43 12.81 -18.72 -29.68
CA ALA A 43 12.72 -20.10 -30.19
C ALA A 43 11.59 -20.96 -29.58
N ASP A 44 10.32 -20.56 -29.71
CA ASP A 44 9.22 -21.53 -29.92
C ASP A 44 7.96 -20.89 -30.51
N LEU A 45 7.95 -20.79 -31.85
CA LEU A 45 6.95 -21.43 -32.71
C LEU A 45 5.51 -21.50 -32.18
N TRP A 46 4.87 -20.33 -32.11
CA TRP A 46 3.42 -20.26 -32.11
C TRP A 46 2.91 -20.56 -33.52
N ASP A 47 2.53 -21.82 -33.78
CA ASP A 47 1.65 -22.17 -34.90
C ASP A 47 0.24 -21.63 -34.59
N VAL A 48 0.11 -20.32 -34.74
CA VAL A 48 -1.14 -19.57 -34.60
C VAL A 48 -1.51 -19.11 -35.99
N ALA A 49 -2.57 -19.71 -36.53
CA ALA A 49 -3.13 -19.34 -37.81
C ALA A 49 -3.36 -17.82 -37.88
N PRO A 50 -2.91 -17.13 -38.94
CA PRO A 50 -3.03 -15.68 -39.02
C PRO A 50 -4.51 -15.27 -39.04
N PRO A 51 -4.92 -14.23 -38.28
CA PRO A 51 -6.25 -13.68 -38.43
C PRO A 51 -6.44 -13.18 -39.87
N PRO A 52 -7.64 -13.31 -40.46
CA PRO A 52 -7.90 -12.84 -41.81
C PRO A 52 -7.59 -11.34 -41.92
N GLY A 53 -6.81 -10.99 -42.95
CA GLY A 53 -6.14 -9.69 -43.03
C GLY A 53 -7.08 -8.50 -42.90
N ILE A 54 -6.74 -7.57 -42.00
CA ILE A 54 -7.36 -6.25 -41.96
C ILE A 54 -6.94 -5.52 -43.24
N ALA A 55 -7.87 -5.42 -44.18
CA ALA A 55 -7.67 -4.66 -45.40
C ALA A 55 -7.48 -3.18 -45.04
N ILE A 56 -6.25 -2.68 -45.16
CA ILE A 56 -5.94 -1.26 -45.01
C ILE A 56 -6.61 -0.52 -46.17
N ALA A 57 -7.79 0.05 -45.91
CA ALA A 57 -8.45 0.92 -46.87
C ALA A 57 -7.60 2.20 -47.05
N PRO A 58 -7.24 2.58 -48.29
CA PRO A 58 -6.50 3.82 -48.52
C PRO A 58 -7.35 5.01 -48.06
N LEU A 59 -6.75 5.90 -47.26
CA LEU A 59 -7.41 7.15 -46.86
C LEU A 59 -7.73 7.97 -48.13
N PRO A 60 -8.94 8.55 -48.24
CA PRO A 60 -9.26 9.41 -49.37
C PRO A 60 -8.37 10.66 -49.34
N PRO A 61 -7.94 11.17 -50.51
CA PRO A 61 -7.18 12.41 -50.56
C PRO A 61 -8.02 13.57 -50.02
N GLN A 62 -7.42 14.43 -49.19
CA GLN A 62 -8.10 15.64 -48.73
C GLN A 62 -8.28 16.60 -49.90
N ILE A 63 -9.52 16.70 -50.39
CA ILE A 63 -9.90 17.67 -51.41
C ILE A 63 -9.93 19.05 -50.74
N THR A 64 -9.04 19.95 -51.19
CA THR A 64 -9.07 21.35 -50.78
C THR A 64 -10.36 21.99 -51.29
N THR A 65 -11.28 22.33 -50.38
CA THR A 65 -12.60 22.89 -50.73
C THR A 65 -12.48 24.29 -51.32
N GLN A 66 -12.35 24.36 -52.65
CA GLN A 66 -12.49 25.61 -53.40
C GLN A 66 -13.98 26.00 -53.45
N VAL A 67 -14.32 27.12 -52.81
CA VAL A 67 -15.69 27.64 -52.78
C VAL A 67 -16.10 28.12 -54.17
N SER A 68 -17.17 27.52 -54.72
CA SER A 68 -17.92 28.10 -55.84
C SER A 68 -19.41 27.74 -55.70
N PRO A 69 -20.35 28.68 -55.92
CA PRO A 69 -21.74 28.49 -55.52
C PRO A 69 -22.65 27.96 -56.63
N ALA A 70 -23.84 27.54 -56.18
CA ALA A 70 -25.12 27.44 -56.90
C ALA A 70 -25.57 26.09 -57.48
N ALA A 71 -26.83 25.79 -57.11
CA ALA A 71 -27.87 25.07 -57.85
C ALA A 71 -27.99 23.53 -57.74
N ALA A 72 -29.26 23.11 -57.94
CA ALA A 72 -29.80 21.77 -58.17
C ALA A 72 -29.97 20.83 -56.96
N LEU A 73 -31.21 20.83 -56.45
CA LEU A 73 -31.84 19.76 -55.67
C LEU A 73 -31.75 18.39 -56.36
N SER A 74 -31.54 17.32 -55.58
CA SER A 74 -32.26 16.05 -55.77
C SER A 74 -32.09 15.08 -54.57
N PRO A 75 -33.16 14.49 -54.02
CA PRO A 75 -33.09 13.47 -52.96
C PRO A 75 -33.31 12.04 -53.49
N GLN A 76 -32.48 11.08 -53.08
CA GLN A 76 -32.67 9.61 -53.16
C GLN A 76 -31.40 8.92 -52.60
N GLN A 77 -31.38 7.72 -52.00
CA GLN A 77 -32.44 6.80 -51.54
C GLN A 77 -31.83 5.84 -50.49
N PRO A 78 -32.57 5.32 -49.49
CA PRO A 78 -32.05 4.30 -48.59
C PRO A 78 -31.83 2.96 -49.32
N ARG A 79 -30.68 2.31 -49.09
CA ARG A 79 -30.41 0.96 -49.62
C ARG A 79 -30.37 -0.05 -48.47
N ALA A 80 -31.35 -0.96 -48.47
CA ALA A 80 -31.49 -2.04 -47.50
C ALA A 80 -30.85 -3.34 -47.99
N PHE A 81 -30.97 -4.39 -47.15
CA PHE A 81 -30.70 -5.83 -47.38
C PHE A 81 -29.25 -6.32 -47.19
N PRO A 82 -29.04 -7.62 -46.81
CA PRO A 82 -30.00 -8.62 -46.31
C PRO A 82 -29.62 -9.28 -44.96
N LEU A 83 -30.59 -10.02 -44.43
CA LEU A 83 -30.49 -10.94 -43.28
C LEU A 83 -29.85 -12.29 -43.69
N LEU A 84 -29.60 -13.16 -42.70
CA LEU A 84 -29.28 -14.60 -42.75
C LEU A 84 -27.82 -15.04 -42.97
N ALA A 85 -27.26 -15.70 -41.95
CA ALA A 85 -26.86 -17.12 -42.04
C ALA A 85 -26.81 -17.75 -40.63
N THR A 86 -27.70 -18.72 -40.38
CA THR A 86 -27.71 -19.50 -39.13
C THR A 86 -26.72 -20.66 -39.24
N GLY A 87 -25.71 -20.73 -38.36
CA GLY A 87 -24.67 -21.76 -38.39
C GLY A 87 -24.49 -22.49 -37.06
N ARG A 88 -25.13 -23.67 -36.92
CA ARG A 88 -24.92 -24.62 -35.81
C ARG A 88 -24.68 -26.00 -36.42
N PRO A 89 -23.49 -26.59 -36.25
CA PRO A 89 -23.37 -27.82 -35.44
C PRO A 89 -22.02 -27.86 -34.68
N ALA A 90 -21.65 -28.84 -33.86
CA ALA A 90 -22.31 -30.08 -33.43
C ALA A 90 -22.05 -30.31 -31.92
N GLN A 91 -22.83 -31.21 -31.31
CA GLN A 91 -22.47 -31.80 -30.02
C GLN A 91 -21.26 -32.73 -30.19
N SER A 92 -20.35 -32.75 -29.21
CA SER A 92 -19.52 -33.92 -28.92
C SER A 92 -19.59 -34.23 -27.43
N ALA A 93 -19.45 -35.50 -27.08
CA ALA A 93 -20.03 -36.07 -25.87
C ALA A 93 -19.13 -35.98 -24.61
N GLN A 94 -19.78 -35.98 -23.45
CA GLN A 94 -19.15 -36.28 -22.15
C GLN A 94 -18.43 -37.64 -22.16
N PRO A 95 -17.38 -37.76 -21.34
CA PRO A 95 -17.35 -38.84 -20.37
C PRO A 95 -17.82 -38.36 -18.99
N SER A 96 -18.77 -39.07 -18.40
CA SER A 96 -19.17 -38.86 -17.00
C SER A 96 -18.20 -39.60 -16.09
N MET A 97 -17.59 -38.91 -15.13
CA MET A 97 -17.04 -39.56 -13.93
C MET A 97 -17.71 -38.94 -12.70
N ALA A 98 -18.40 -39.80 -11.96
CA ALA A 98 -19.17 -39.43 -10.78
C ALA A 98 -18.27 -39.11 -9.57
N PRO A 99 -18.70 -38.26 -8.63
CA PRO A 99 -17.89 -37.88 -7.49
C PRO A 99 -17.88 -38.97 -6.42
N LEU A 100 -16.69 -39.46 -6.04
CA LEU A 100 -16.49 -40.15 -4.77
C LEU A 100 -16.17 -39.09 -3.71
N GLY A 101 -17.17 -38.79 -2.87
CA GLY A 101 -17.01 -37.83 -1.79
C GLY A 101 -16.20 -38.39 -0.62
N VAL A 102 -15.36 -37.53 -0.04
CA VAL A 102 -14.92 -37.65 1.36
C VAL A 102 -15.15 -36.28 2.00
N GLN A 103 -16.10 -36.20 2.93
CA GLN A 103 -16.39 -34.99 3.69
C GLN A 103 -15.26 -34.73 4.70
N PRO A 104 -14.91 -33.46 5.01
CA PRO A 104 -13.80 -33.18 5.90
C PRO A 104 -14.21 -33.38 7.37
N SER A 105 -13.46 -34.22 8.10
CA SER A 105 -13.56 -34.27 9.56
C SER A 105 -12.90 -33.03 10.17
N THR A 106 -13.73 -32.17 10.74
CA THR A 106 -13.34 -30.94 11.43
C THR A 106 -12.53 -31.23 12.69
N GLN A 107 -11.20 -31.37 12.59
CA GLN A 107 -10.35 -31.41 13.78
C GLN A 107 -9.93 -29.97 14.16
N ARG A 108 -10.87 -29.30 14.83
CA ARG A 108 -10.64 -28.01 15.50
C ARG A 108 -9.59 -28.19 16.59
N ALA A 109 -8.34 -27.82 16.30
CA ALA A 109 -7.34 -27.65 17.33
C ALA A 109 -7.78 -26.48 18.23
N GLU A 110 -8.25 -26.80 19.42
CA GLU A 110 -8.62 -25.85 20.46
C GLU A 110 -7.34 -25.18 20.98
N PRO A 111 -7.17 -23.85 20.82
CA PRO A 111 -6.10 -23.15 21.52
C PRO A 111 -6.44 -23.18 23.01
N ALA A 112 -5.59 -23.81 23.81
CA ALA A 112 -5.76 -23.82 25.26
C ALA A 112 -5.87 -22.37 25.76
N GLN A 113 -7.00 -22.02 26.38
CA GLN A 113 -7.12 -20.75 27.09
C GLN A 113 -6.12 -20.74 28.24
N ILE A 114 -4.99 -20.07 28.03
CA ILE A 114 -4.08 -19.72 29.12
C ILE A 114 -4.80 -18.65 29.93
N SER A 115 -5.50 -19.08 30.98
CA SER A 115 -6.19 -18.19 31.90
C SER A 115 -5.15 -17.36 32.64
N GLN A 116 -4.84 -16.16 32.13
CA GLN A 116 -4.01 -15.20 32.84
C GLN A 116 -4.80 -14.64 34.01
N SER A 117 -4.63 -15.31 35.15
CA SER A 117 -5.08 -14.84 36.45
C SER A 117 -4.58 -13.42 36.66
N HIS A 118 -5.50 -12.47 36.83
CA HIS A 118 -5.15 -11.11 37.24
C HIS A 118 -4.63 -11.17 38.67
N GLU A 119 -3.31 -11.04 38.82
CA GLU A 119 -2.69 -10.80 40.13
C GLU A 119 -2.93 -9.32 40.51
N PRO A 120 -3.59 -9.03 41.64
CA PRO A 120 -3.89 -7.66 42.02
C PRO A 120 -2.62 -6.94 42.47
N ILE A 121 -2.23 -5.89 41.75
CA ILE A 121 -1.11 -5.02 42.14
C ILE A 121 -1.46 -4.37 43.50
N PRO A 122 -0.64 -4.57 44.55
CA PRO A 122 -0.90 -3.96 45.85
C PRO A 122 -0.66 -2.45 45.81
N ALA A 123 -1.64 -1.69 46.29
CA ALA A 123 -1.52 -0.23 46.41
C ALA A 123 -0.49 0.15 47.48
N HIS A 124 0.67 0.66 47.06
CA HIS A 124 1.67 1.23 47.97
C HIS A 124 1.48 2.75 48.15
N SER A 125 0.70 3.09 49.17
CA SER A 125 0.77 4.41 49.81
C SER A 125 2.07 4.56 50.60
N GLN A 126 2.96 5.45 50.17
CA GLN A 126 3.94 6.15 51.03
C GLN A 126 4.02 7.59 50.51
N GLN A 127 3.31 8.51 51.15
CA GLN A 127 3.78 9.32 52.28
C GLN A 127 4.85 10.36 51.91
N GLN A 128 4.37 11.61 51.89
CA GLN A 128 5.06 12.88 51.76
C GLN A 128 6.05 13.13 52.92
N PRO A 129 7.11 13.94 52.70
CA PRO A 129 7.41 14.98 53.69
C PRO A 129 7.42 16.39 53.11
N VAL A 130 6.90 17.31 53.92
CA VAL A 130 6.85 18.76 53.78
C VAL A 130 8.24 19.40 53.73
N VAL A 131 8.44 20.40 52.85
CA VAL A 131 9.36 21.53 53.12
C VAL A 131 8.81 22.85 52.53
N GLU A 132 8.44 23.76 53.42
CA GLU A 132 8.27 25.23 53.28
C GLU A 132 8.82 25.84 54.61
N PRO A 133 8.97 27.16 54.82
CA PRO A 133 8.74 28.34 53.94
C PRO A 133 10.09 28.95 53.50
N THR A 134 10.33 30.22 53.09
CA THR A 134 9.58 31.50 53.11
C THR A 134 10.15 32.44 52.02
N GLY A 135 9.41 33.45 51.55
CA GLY A 135 9.95 34.39 50.54
C GLY A 135 9.07 35.59 50.14
N THR A 136 8.54 36.33 51.11
CA THR A 136 7.62 37.47 50.93
C THR A 136 8.10 38.58 49.99
N ALA A 137 7.27 38.98 49.02
CA ALA A 137 7.12 40.38 48.57
C ALA A 137 5.73 40.58 47.94
N ALA A 138 4.93 41.51 48.49
CA ALA A 138 3.56 41.79 48.05
C ALA A 138 3.47 43.16 47.36
N SER A 139 2.61 43.26 46.34
CA SER A 139 1.85 44.49 46.00
C SER A 139 0.71 44.15 45.03
N ALA A 140 -0.53 44.24 45.53
CA ALA A 140 -1.73 44.47 44.70
C ALA A 140 -2.04 45.99 44.70
N PRO A 141 -2.85 46.51 43.77
CA PRO A 141 -4.31 46.40 43.94
C PRO A 141 -5.16 46.19 42.65
N THR A 142 -6.34 45.58 42.84
CA THR A 142 -7.54 45.54 41.95
C THR A 142 -8.26 46.91 41.91
N PRO A 143 -9.35 47.18 41.11
CA PRO A 143 -10.37 46.32 40.46
C PRO A 143 -10.44 46.51 38.90
N SER A 144 -11.38 46.00 38.08
CA SER A 144 -12.81 45.61 38.21
C SER A 144 -13.24 44.64 37.06
N PRO A 145 -14.50 44.15 36.96
CA PRO A 145 -14.82 42.90 36.25
C PRO A 145 -15.16 43.03 34.74
N THR A 146 -15.06 41.91 34.02
CA THR A 146 -15.79 41.65 32.76
C THR A 146 -16.18 40.17 32.68
N ALA A 147 -17.28 39.90 31.97
CA ALA A 147 -18.12 38.70 31.95
C ALA A 147 -17.42 37.32 31.77
N PRO A 148 -18.08 36.21 32.14
CA PRO A 148 -17.63 34.87 31.81
C PRO A 148 -17.83 34.59 30.31
N THR A 149 -16.75 34.28 29.61
CA THR A 149 -16.83 33.74 28.24
C THR A 149 -17.20 32.26 28.30
N THR A 150 -18.21 31.89 27.52
CA THR A 150 -18.72 30.53 27.28
C THR A 150 -17.59 29.54 26.95
N PRO A 151 -17.68 28.24 27.31
CA PRO A 151 -16.81 27.22 26.73
C PRO A 151 -16.98 27.24 25.21
N ASP A 152 -15.90 27.50 24.49
CA ASP A 152 -15.91 27.45 23.03
C ASP A 152 -16.05 26.01 22.56
N ASP A 153 -16.88 25.83 21.54
CA ASP A 153 -17.31 24.54 21.04
C ASP A 153 -16.12 23.87 20.34
N THR A 154 -15.67 22.70 20.81
CA THR A 154 -14.66 21.92 20.09
C THR A 154 -15.31 21.26 18.87
N THR A 155 -15.58 22.12 17.88
CA THR A 155 -15.97 21.71 16.54
C THR A 155 -14.80 20.88 15.98
N PRO A 156 -15.03 19.64 15.53
CA PRO A 156 -13.99 18.86 14.88
C PRO A 156 -13.52 19.61 13.62
N ASP A 157 -12.21 19.71 13.46
CA ASP A 157 -11.55 20.48 12.39
C ASP A 157 -12.13 20.10 11.01
N ASP A 158 -12.79 21.07 10.35
CA ASP A 158 -13.33 20.92 8.99
C ASP A 158 -12.17 20.99 7.99
N THR A 159 -11.39 19.91 7.99
CA THR A 159 -10.16 19.76 7.22
C THR A 159 -10.50 19.51 5.76
N THR A 160 -10.81 20.60 5.06
CA THR A 160 -10.84 20.62 3.59
C THR A 160 -9.47 20.12 3.10
N PRO A 161 -9.38 18.98 2.41
CA PRO A 161 -8.09 18.36 2.11
C PRO A 161 -7.34 19.16 1.06
N GLU A 162 -6.21 19.77 1.44
CA GLU A 162 -5.38 20.54 0.51
C GLU A 162 -4.83 19.67 -0.63
N ALA A 163 -5.11 20.08 -1.87
CA ALA A 163 -4.60 19.46 -3.08
C ALA A 163 -3.05 19.43 -3.18
N GLY A 164 -2.34 20.11 -2.29
CA GLY A 164 -0.88 20.08 -2.18
C GLY A 164 -0.30 18.82 -1.50
N LYS A 165 -1.13 17.97 -0.89
CA LYS A 165 -0.65 16.80 -0.12
C LYS A 165 -0.03 15.69 -0.98
N VAL A 166 -0.45 15.51 -2.23
CA VAL A 166 0.02 14.40 -3.10
C VAL A 166 1.31 14.79 -3.80
N VAL A 167 2.36 14.00 -3.59
CA VAL A 167 3.69 14.26 -4.16
C VAL A 167 3.79 13.59 -5.53
N ARG A 168 4.33 14.32 -6.50
CA ARG A 168 4.75 13.72 -7.77
C ARG A 168 5.92 12.78 -7.51
N LEU A 169 5.62 11.49 -7.55
CA LEU A 169 6.59 10.45 -7.77
C LEU A 169 7.35 10.79 -9.06
N GLY A 170 8.65 11.06 -8.95
CA GLY A 170 9.53 11.16 -10.11
C GLY A 170 9.60 9.83 -10.83
N ASP A 171 10.06 9.84 -12.10
CA ASP A 171 10.08 8.65 -12.95
C ASP A 171 10.93 7.48 -12.39
N ASP A 172 11.76 7.76 -11.37
CA ASP A 172 12.63 6.80 -10.67
C ASP A 172 11.93 5.97 -9.58
N PHE A 173 10.73 6.35 -9.11
CA PHE A 173 10.07 5.67 -7.98
C PHE A 173 9.70 4.21 -8.32
N PRO A 174 9.89 3.24 -7.40
CA PRO A 174 9.66 1.84 -7.71
C PRO A 174 8.17 1.51 -7.66
N HIS A 175 7.60 1.23 -8.82
CA HIS A 175 6.21 0.76 -8.93
C HIS A 175 6.10 -0.76 -8.94
N LEU A 176 5.13 -1.28 -8.20
CA LEU A 176 4.82 -2.71 -8.18
C LEU A 176 4.25 -3.18 -9.54
N GLN A 177 4.56 -4.42 -9.91
CA GLN A 177 3.97 -5.05 -11.09
C GLN A 177 2.44 -5.10 -10.97
N ALA A 178 1.75 -4.87 -12.09
CA ALA A 178 0.28 -4.72 -12.18
C ALA A 178 -0.33 -3.53 -11.40
N ALA A 179 0.47 -2.61 -10.88
CA ALA A 179 -0.04 -1.35 -10.35
C ALA A 179 -0.46 -0.42 -11.50
N GLN A 180 -1.71 0.07 -11.44
CA GLN A 180 -2.27 1.05 -12.37
C GLN A 180 -2.28 2.43 -11.71
N SER A 181 -1.79 3.45 -12.42
CA SER A 181 -1.86 4.86 -12.01
C SER A 181 -3.29 5.42 -12.11
N GLY A 182 -3.57 6.52 -11.42
CA GLY A 182 -4.84 7.24 -11.55
C GLY A 182 -5.93 6.81 -10.56
N CYS A 183 -5.61 6.12 -9.46
CA CYS A 183 -6.66 5.79 -8.49
C CYS A 183 -7.30 7.03 -7.87
N TYR A 184 -8.61 6.96 -7.70
CA TYR A 184 -9.47 8.09 -7.29
C TYR A 184 -9.36 9.34 -8.18
N GLY A 185 -8.76 9.24 -9.38
CA GLY A 185 -8.52 10.38 -10.28
C GLY A 185 -7.18 11.09 -10.05
N LEU A 186 -6.34 10.60 -9.14
CA LEU A 186 -5.03 11.18 -8.81
C LEU A 186 -3.93 10.44 -9.58
N GLU A 187 -3.18 11.15 -10.43
CA GLU A 187 -2.17 10.54 -11.31
C GLU A 187 -1.10 9.73 -10.57
N HIS A 188 -0.72 10.17 -9.36
CA HIS A 188 0.32 9.55 -8.50
C HIS A 188 -0.25 8.63 -7.41
N CYS A 189 -1.55 8.33 -7.49
CA CYS A 189 -2.19 7.25 -6.75
C CYS A 189 -2.10 5.98 -7.60
N HIS A 190 -1.56 4.90 -7.02
CA HIS A 190 -1.43 3.60 -7.70
C HIS A 190 -2.29 2.52 -7.04
N ARG A 191 -2.95 1.69 -7.86
CA ARG A 191 -3.88 0.65 -7.42
C ARG A 191 -3.55 -0.72 -8.02
N ILE A 192 -3.71 -1.76 -7.23
CA ILE A 192 -3.54 -3.18 -7.62
C ILE A 192 -4.85 -3.91 -7.32
N ASP A 193 -5.62 -4.23 -8.37
CA ASP A 193 -6.99 -4.77 -8.30
C ASP A 193 -7.10 -6.24 -7.86
N SER A 194 -6.00 -6.88 -7.47
CA SER A 194 -6.00 -8.28 -7.06
C SER A 194 -4.92 -8.57 -6.04
N GLY A 195 -5.29 -9.11 -4.88
CA GLY A 195 -4.34 -9.81 -4.02
C GLY A 195 -4.64 -9.85 -2.53
N GLY A 196 -5.48 -8.96 -1.97
CA GLY A 196 -5.78 -8.94 -0.53
C GLY A 196 -4.54 -8.82 0.38
N ARG A 197 -3.46 -8.22 -0.15
CA ARG A 197 -2.09 -8.36 0.34
C ARG A 197 -1.37 -7.01 0.48
N TYR A 198 -2.09 -5.99 0.92
CA TYR A 198 -1.52 -4.65 1.16
C TYR A 198 -0.24 -4.70 2.01
N ARG A 199 -0.16 -5.57 3.03
CA ARG A 199 1.06 -5.82 3.82
C ARG A 199 2.22 -6.42 3.01
N THR A 200 1.95 -7.30 2.04
CA THR A 200 2.98 -7.87 1.15
C THR A 200 3.44 -6.83 0.13
N ALA A 201 2.50 -6.07 -0.44
CA ALA A 201 2.77 -4.96 -1.36
C ALA A 201 3.61 -3.85 -0.68
N ALA A 202 3.23 -3.44 0.53
CA ALA A 202 3.98 -2.51 1.37
C ALA A 202 5.42 -2.97 1.62
N LYS A 203 5.60 -4.23 2.03
CA LYS A 203 6.95 -4.81 2.22
C LYS A 203 7.75 -4.90 0.91
N GLN A 204 7.10 -5.16 -0.21
CA GLN A 204 7.77 -5.18 -1.51
C GLN A 204 8.19 -3.76 -1.95
N LEU A 205 7.34 -2.75 -1.77
CA LEU A 205 7.67 -1.34 -1.99
C LEU A 205 8.83 -0.90 -1.10
N GLN A 206 8.78 -1.20 0.20
CA GLN A 206 9.84 -0.94 1.17
C GLN A 206 11.18 -1.51 0.69
N ASN A 207 11.23 -2.80 0.32
CA ASN A 207 12.45 -3.42 -0.18
C ASN A 207 12.95 -2.75 -1.46
N GLN A 208 12.08 -2.51 -2.45
CA GLN A 208 12.47 -1.90 -3.73
C GLN A 208 12.99 -0.46 -3.56
N MET A 209 12.39 0.33 -2.67
CA MET A 209 12.86 1.66 -2.31
C MET A 209 14.24 1.60 -1.62
N ILE A 210 14.45 0.67 -0.68
CA ILE A 210 15.75 0.47 -0.02
C ILE A 210 16.83 0.05 -1.05
N ASP A 211 16.50 -0.85 -1.98
CA ASP A 211 17.41 -1.29 -3.04
C ASP A 211 17.80 -0.13 -4.00
N GLN A 212 16.94 0.88 -4.14
CA GLN A 212 17.20 2.13 -4.89
C GLN A 212 17.87 3.24 -4.06
N GLY A 213 18.18 2.99 -2.77
CA GLY A 213 18.89 3.94 -1.91
C GLY A 213 18.01 4.95 -1.16
N TYR A 214 16.68 4.78 -1.15
CA TYR A 214 15.80 5.54 -0.27
C TYR A 214 15.95 5.06 1.17
N GLN A 215 15.81 5.97 2.14
CA GLN A 215 15.69 5.59 3.55
C GLN A 215 14.19 5.43 3.87
N VAL A 216 13.80 4.23 4.33
CA VAL A 216 12.39 3.88 4.55
C VAL A 216 12.20 3.36 5.97
N LYS A 217 11.25 3.93 6.72
CA LYS A 217 10.94 3.56 8.10
C LYS A 217 9.44 3.44 8.31
N GLU A 218 8.97 2.29 8.78
CA GLU A 218 7.56 2.06 9.12
C GLU A 218 7.15 2.91 10.35
N ARG A 219 5.92 3.44 10.33
CA ARG A 219 5.33 4.26 11.39
C ARG A 219 4.36 3.44 12.22
N ASP A 220 4.85 2.90 13.34
CA ASP A 220 4.06 2.07 14.27
C ASP A 220 3.01 2.86 15.08
N ASP A 221 2.99 4.19 14.98
CA ASP A 221 2.04 5.09 15.66
C ASP A 221 0.72 5.30 14.89
N VAL A 222 0.62 4.80 13.65
CA VAL A 222 -0.61 4.84 12.83
C VAL A 222 -1.31 3.48 12.87
N ASP A 223 -2.13 3.25 13.89
CA ASP A 223 -2.92 2.00 14.05
C ASP A 223 -4.31 2.12 13.37
N GLU A 224 -4.33 2.39 12.06
CA GLU A 224 -5.56 2.37 11.26
C GLU A 224 -5.73 1.00 10.54
N PRO A 225 -6.85 0.27 10.75
CA PRO A 225 -7.06 -1.05 10.16
C PRO A 225 -7.03 -1.04 8.63
N GLY A 226 -6.02 -1.70 8.05
CA GLY A 226 -5.85 -1.78 6.60
C GLY A 226 -4.96 -0.68 6.03
N HIS A 227 -4.37 0.17 6.86
CA HIS A 227 -3.42 1.22 6.49
C HIS A 227 -2.01 0.83 7.00
N LEU A 228 -0.98 1.15 6.23
CA LEU A 228 0.43 1.18 6.67
C LEU A 228 1.07 2.47 6.16
N VAL A 229 1.88 3.10 7.01
CA VAL A 229 2.58 4.35 6.70
C VAL A 229 4.09 4.14 6.82
N PHE A 230 4.85 4.65 5.85
CA PHE A 230 6.29 4.69 5.90
C PHE A 230 6.80 6.12 5.74
N GLU A 231 7.69 6.56 6.63
CA GLU A 231 8.58 7.70 6.36
C GLU A 231 9.54 7.30 5.23
N VAL A 232 9.62 8.13 4.20
CA VAL A 232 10.48 7.96 3.02
C VAL A 232 11.33 9.22 2.85
N ILE A 233 12.65 9.06 2.89
CA ILE A 233 13.62 10.10 2.54
C ILE A 233 14.28 9.68 1.24
N THR A 234 14.28 10.58 0.25
CA THR A 234 14.84 10.28 -1.08
C THR A 234 16.37 10.42 -1.09
N PRO A 235 17.10 9.70 -1.95
CA PRO A 235 18.54 9.85 -2.06
C PRO A 235 18.97 11.22 -2.63
N ASN A 236 18.07 11.92 -3.34
CA ASN A 236 18.33 13.22 -3.97
C ASN A 236 18.01 14.40 -3.04
N GLU A 237 17.03 14.25 -2.14
CA GLU A 237 16.54 15.27 -1.21
C GLU A 237 16.56 14.73 0.22
N PRO A 238 17.73 14.63 0.88
CA PRO A 238 17.87 14.01 2.20
C PRO A 238 17.27 14.82 3.35
N GLU A 239 16.87 16.07 3.09
CA GLU A 239 16.21 16.96 4.06
C GLU A 239 14.67 16.89 3.97
N ALA A 240 14.12 16.30 2.90
CA ALA A 240 12.69 16.13 2.69
C ALA A 240 12.21 14.79 3.25
N ILE A 241 11.15 14.82 4.06
CA ILE A 241 10.44 13.63 4.54
C ILE A 241 9.12 13.55 3.80
N TYR A 242 8.84 12.39 3.22
CA TYR A 242 7.57 12.06 2.60
C TYR A 242 6.94 10.87 3.32
N TYR A 243 5.63 10.69 3.15
CA TYR A 243 4.87 9.58 3.71
C TYR A 243 4.32 8.70 2.59
N LEU A 244 4.74 7.43 2.55
CA LEU A 244 4.12 6.42 1.71
C LEU A 244 2.97 5.80 2.49
N ASN A 245 1.74 6.10 2.05
CA ASN A 245 0.52 5.57 2.63
C ASN A 245 0.08 4.38 1.77
N VAL A 246 -0.11 3.21 2.39
CA VAL A 246 -0.51 1.97 1.72
C VAL A 246 -1.79 1.43 2.35
N PHE A 247 -2.86 1.41 1.57
CA PHE A 247 -4.21 1.05 2.01
C PHE A 247 -4.67 -0.28 1.41
N SER A 248 -5.50 -1.00 2.14
CA SER A 248 -6.43 -2.00 1.61
C SER A 248 -7.79 -1.33 1.37
N ASP A 249 -8.27 -1.32 0.14
CA ASP A 249 -9.64 -0.86 -0.15
C ASP A 249 -10.68 -1.94 0.22
N SER A 250 -11.96 -1.56 0.21
CA SER A 250 -13.08 -2.46 0.53
C SER A 250 -13.30 -3.60 -0.48
N ALA A 251 -12.68 -3.53 -1.66
CA ALA A 251 -12.66 -4.61 -2.65
C ALA A 251 -11.45 -5.56 -2.48
N GLY A 252 -10.57 -5.34 -1.50
CA GLY A 252 -9.35 -6.11 -1.28
C GLY A 252 -8.20 -5.75 -2.23
N SER A 253 -8.32 -4.61 -2.90
CA SER A 253 -7.28 -3.99 -3.73
C SER A 253 -6.27 -3.29 -2.83
N THR A 254 -5.01 -3.21 -3.26
CA THR A 254 -4.03 -2.34 -2.60
C THR A 254 -3.98 -1.00 -3.30
N VAL A 255 -4.06 0.09 -2.54
CA VAL A 255 -3.79 1.45 -3.02
C VAL A 255 -2.52 1.97 -2.33
N TYR A 256 -1.66 2.66 -3.05
CA TYR A 256 -0.53 3.38 -2.46
C TYR A 256 -0.31 4.75 -3.10
N VAL A 257 0.14 5.70 -2.29
CA VAL A 257 0.39 7.09 -2.68
C VAL A 257 1.49 7.69 -1.78
N LEU A 258 2.36 8.52 -2.36
CA LEU A 258 3.33 9.30 -1.62
C LEU A 258 2.80 10.72 -1.40
N THR A 259 2.93 11.22 -0.17
CA THR A 259 2.40 12.51 0.26
C THR A 259 3.38 13.29 1.15
N THR A 260 3.11 14.58 1.37
CA THR A 260 3.87 15.41 2.33
C THR A 260 3.45 15.18 3.78
N ASP A 261 2.20 14.76 4.00
CA ASP A 261 1.62 14.44 5.30
C ASP A 261 1.06 13.02 5.31
N ILE A 262 0.88 12.43 6.49
CA ILE A 262 0.09 11.20 6.63
C ILE A 262 -1.37 11.50 6.25
N VAL A 263 -1.98 10.68 5.40
CA VAL A 263 -3.38 10.85 4.97
C VAL A 263 -4.18 9.57 5.17
N SER A 264 -5.46 9.69 5.53
CA SER A 264 -6.39 8.57 5.56
C SER A 264 -6.91 8.20 4.17
N LEU A 265 -7.50 7.01 4.04
CA LEU A 265 -8.17 6.58 2.81
C LEU A 265 -9.38 7.48 2.46
N GLY A 266 -10.01 8.09 3.47
CA GLY A 266 -11.13 9.02 3.30
C GLY A 266 -10.70 10.34 2.67
N GLU A 267 -9.65 10.96 3.21
CA GLU A 267 -9.06 12.19 2.64
C GLU A 267 -8.57 11.96 1.22
N LEU A 268 -7.92 10.81 0.95
CA LEU A 268 -7.44 10.46 -0.39
C LEU A 268 -8.55 10.39 -1.44
N GLN A 269 -9.77 9.97 -1.04
CA GLN A 269 -10.94 9.96 -1.92
C GLN A 269 -11.56 11.34 -2.11
N GLN A 270 -11.40 12.24 -1.13
CA GLN A 270 -11.91 13.61 -1.18
C GLN A 270 -11.01 14.55 -2.01
N LEU A 271 -9.70 14.29 -2.08
CA LEU A 271 -8.73 15.04 -2.94
C LEU A 271 -9.06 15.06 -4.45
N ARG A 272 -10.15 14.40 -4.86
CA ARG A 272 -10.69 14.40 -6.23
C ARG A 272 -11.58 15.63 -6.55
N SER A 273 -12.12 16.33 -5.54
CA SER A 273 -13.20 17.33 -5.71
C SER A 273 -12.72 18.70 -6.20
#